data_AF-A0AAV5RTC1-F1
#
_entry.id   AF-A0AAV5RTC1-F1
#
_cell.length_a   1.000
_cell.length_b   1.000
_cell.length_c   1.000
_cell.angle_alpha   90.00
_cell.angle_beta   90.00
_cell.angle_gamma   90.00
#
_symmetry.space_group_name_H-M   'P 1'
#
loop_
_entity.id
_entity.type
_entity.pdbx_description
1 polymer ?
#
loop_
_entity_poly.entity_id
_entity_poly.type
_entity_poly.pdbx_seq_one_letter_code
_entity_poly.pdbx_strand_id
1 'polypeptide(L)'
;MRLRIHVRWALKRSTNPFNVDDIGALISWVLVSHVLVFFFWTTSFVSLVIYLMNSVSAQEYLARRVGRLITSNSNLTVVFEKAIVPSWSSRKITFNKVFVSRRPYGEDEGFSKGSQHDAMQRATLALSSNLLVSRDNFEEGNYTQFDLTIEEVQVSLSFTKWINGRGLIEEVTINGLRGVVDRTHLYWKPNDDPRNYRNVYQVGDFEISNFVMNDVLVTLYQPDGFRPFQISVFNCELPQLRKHWLFFDLLNAHSISGTYDNSMFTIHRKIRFSKDDTRSRIVTQLRIDNLDIDHLNASMEGPFGWIDEGTVDMVADIFLPDEDTDSFTFTEVISDIRSKIMSSTDKTQHTSANNTEDDGDNNSDIVLTKKKARDTVDYSKLDPNQYFVMDFSLKLNNIRASVPLFTSELTYTNNALIRPIVAYMNSRRTYIPIKCMVVKDKSDFEGCWTIYDSTLMNDLSDEVYDAFADYVADNQRQSARFKKVAFWSLQLLLQLVLMGLGTIA
;
A
#
# COMPACT_ATOMS: atom_id res chain seq x y z
N MET A 1 -69.06 -15.06 7.80
CA MET A 1 -68.97 -15.45 9.24
C MET A 1 -67.94 -16.57 9.49
N ARG A 2 -67.91 -17.65 8.68
CA ARG A 2 -66.94 -18.77 8.83
C ARG A 2 -65.46 -18.39 8.71
N LEU A 3 -65.10 -17.45 7.83
CA LEU A 3 -63.71 -16.99 7.66
C LEU A 3 -63.12 -16.38 8.95
N ARG A 4 -63.90 -15.57 9.67
CA ARG A 4 -63.45 -14.97 10.94
C ARG A 4 -63.20 -16.01 12.03
N ILE A 5 -63.96 -17.10 12.03
CA ILE A 5 -63.80 -18.20 12.99
C ILE A 5 -62.55 -19.02 12.65
N HIS A 6 -62.32 -19.31 11.37
CA HIS A 6 -61.10 -20.00 10.92
C HIS A 6 -59.83 -19.18 11.17
N VAL A 7 -59.86 -17.87 10.93
CA VAL A 7 -58.72 -16.98 11.22
C VAL A 7 -58.44 -16.90 12.73
N ARG A 8 -59.48 -16.78 13.57
CA ARG A 8 -59.31 -16.78 15.04
C ARG A 8 -58.76 -18.10 15.57
N TRP A 9 -59.23 -19.22 15.03
CA TRP A 9 -58.71 -20.54 15.39
C TRP A 9 -57.27 -20.74 14.91
N ALA A 10 -56.91 -20.26 13.73
CA ALA A 10 -55.54 -20.33 13.22
C ALA A 10 -54.54 -19.52 14.07
N LEU A 11 -54.92 -18.32 14.53
CA LEU A 11 -54.02 -17.42 15.28
C LEU A 11 -53.93 -17.72 16.78
N LYS A 12 -55.05 -18.03 17.45
CA LYS A 12 -55.10 -18.23 18.92
C LYS A 12 -55.52 -19.65 19.33
N ARG A 13 -55.92 -20.51 18.39
CA ARG A 13 -56.63 -21.79 18.67
C ARG A 13 -57.84 -21.59 19.61
N SER A 14 -58.49 -20.43 19.56
CA SER A 14 -59.60 -20.06 20.43
C SER A 14 -60.72 -19.35 19.65
N THR A 15 -61.97 -19.53 20.07
CA THR A 15 -63.16 -18.91 19.48
C THR A 15 -63.55 -17.58 20.15
N ASN A 16 -62.92 -17.23 21.27
CA ASN A 16 -63.18 -16.01 22.03
C ASN A 16 -62.80 -14.74 21.24
N PRO A 17 -63.48 -13.60 21.47
CA PRO A 17 -63.10 -12.31 20.90
C PRO A 17 -61.69 -11.91 21.38
N PHE A 18 -60.94 -11.19 20.54
CA PHE A 18 -59.60 -10.72 20.87
C PHE A 18 -59.64 -9.77 22.08
N ASN A 19 -58.84 -10.07 23.10
CA ASN A 19 -58.63 -9.17 24.23
C ASN A 19 -57.55 -8.12 23.91
N VAL A 20 -57.49 -7.04 24.67
CA VAL A 20 -56.45 -5.99 24.51
C VAL A 20 -55.05 -6.59 24.62
N ASP A 21 -54.84 -7.55 25.51
CA ASP A 21 -53.55 -8.24 25.68
C ASP A 21 -53.18 -9.11 24.47
N ASP A 22 -54.16 -9.76 23.83
CA ASP A 22 -53.91 -10.56 22.61
C ASP A 22 -53.53 -9.66 21.44
N ILE A 23 -54.20 -8.51 21.32
CA ILE A 23 -53.91 -7.51 20.30
C ILE A 23 -52.53 -6.90 20.55
N GLY A 24 -52.20 -6.60 21.81
CA GLY A 24 -50.87 -6.13 22.22
C GLY A 24 -49.77 -7.14 21.92
N ALA A 25 -50.00 -8.43 22.19
CA ALA A 25 -49.06 -9.51 21.87
C ALA A 25 -48.86 -9.69 20.36
N LEU A 26 -49.93 -9.62 19.57
CA LEU A 26 -49.84 -9.66 18.10
C LEU A 26 -49.09 -8.44 17.54
N ILE A 27 -49.38 -7.24 18.04
CA ILE A 27 -48.67 -6.01 17.63
C ILE A 27 -47.19 -6.12 18.00
N SER A 28 -46.87 -6.59 19.21
CA SER A 28 -45.49 -6.79 19.65
C SER A 28 -44.75 -7.81 18.79
N TRP A 29 -45.35 -8.96 18.49
CA TRP A 29 -44.73 -9.98 17.63
C TRP A 29 -44.53 -9.48 16.20
N VAL A 30 -45.51 -8.75 15.66
CA VAL A 30 -45.38 -8.11 14.35
C VAL A 30 -44.25 -7.07 14.37
N LEU A 31 -44.16 -6.22 15.39
CA LEU A 31 -43.09 -5.23 15.52
C LEU A 31 -41.71 -5.91 15.62
N VAL A 32 -41.57 -6.92 16.47
CA VAL A 32 -40.32 -7.69 16.62
C VAL A 32 -39.95 -8.38 15.31
N SER A 33 -40.93 -8.96 14.60
CA SER A 33 -40.69 -9.58 13.29
C SER A 33 -40.21 -8.57 12.26
N HIS A 34 -40.79 -7.37 12.18
CA HIS A 34 -40.34 -6.31 11.26
C HIS A 34 -38.93 -5.83 11.61
N VAL A 35 -38.61 -5.69 12.90
CA VAL A 35 -37.26 -5.33 13.35
C VAL A 35 -36.26 -6.42 12.93
N LEU A 36 -36.57 -7.70 13.16
CA LEU A 36 -35.69 -8.81 12.77
C LEU A 36 -35.49 -8.90 11.26
N VAL A 37 -36.55 -8.74 10.46
CA VAL A 37 -36.42 -8.70 8.98
C VAL A 37 -35.50 -7.56 8.56
N PHE A 38 -35.59 -6.41 9.20
CA PHE A 38 -34.70 -5.29 8.91
C PHE A 38 -33.23 -5.60 9.22
N PHE A 39 -32.91 -6.37 10.27
CA PHE A 39 -31.53 -6.80 10.56
C PHE A 39 -30.97 -7.83 9.56
N PHE A 40 -31.78 -8.79 9.12
CA PHE A 40 -31.30 -9.88 8.24
C PHE A 40 -31.42 -9.56 6.74
N TRP A 41 -32.34 -8.69 6.34
CA TRP A 41 -32.67 -8.38 4.94
C TRP A 41 -32.44 -6.90 4.62
N THR A 42 -31.45 -6.27 5.24
CA THR A 42 -31.10 -4.84 5.09
C THR A 42 -31.02 -4.40 3.62
N THR A 43 -30.14 -5.02 2.83
CA THR A 43 -29.94 -4.63 1.42
C THR A 43 -31.17 -4.95 0.58
N SER A 44 -31.85 -6.07 0.86
CA SER A 44 -33.08 -6.44 0.14
C SER A 44 -34.25 -5.52 0.46
N PHE A 45 -34.34 -5.05 1.71
CA PHE A 45 -35.33 -4.07 2.17
C PHE A 45 -35.06 -2.70 1.55
N VAL A 46 -33.82 -2.22 1.60
CA VAL A 46 -33.44 -0.94 0.95
C VAL A 46 -33.69 -1.02 -0.57
N SER A 47 -33.32 -2.13 -1.20
CA SER A 47 -33.63 -2.45 -2.59
C SER A 47 -35.14 -2.40 -2.89
N LEU A 48 -35.97 -2.99 -2.03
CA LEU A 48 -37.44 -2.93 -2.14
C LEU A 48 -37.96 -1.51 -2.00
N VAL A 49 -37.46 -0.75 -1.04
CA VAL A 49 -37.83 0.66 -0.85
C VAL A 49 -37.48 1.46 -2.09
N ILE A 50 -36.27 1.32 -2.64
CA ILE A 50 -35.84 1.97 -3.89
C ILE A 50 -36.76 1.58 -5.05
N TYR A 51 -37.10 0.29 -5.16
CA TYR A 51 -37.99 -0.22 -6.21
C TYR A 51 -39.41 0.33 -6.10
N LEU A 52 -39.99 0.37 -4.91
CA LEU A 52 -41.31 0.99 -4.67
C LEU A 52 -41.26 2.50 -4.93
N MET A 53 -40.11 3.10 -4.70
CA MET A 53 -39.80 4.50 -4.96
C MET A 53 -39.30 4.75 -6.39
N ASN A 54 -39.62 3.90 -7.38
CA ASN A 54 -39.27 4.06 -8.81
C ASN A 54 -39.93 5.28 -9.51
N SER A 55 -40.11 6.38 -8.77
CA SER A 55 -40.34 7.73 -9.27
C SER A 55 -39.00 8.44 -9.43
N VAL A 56 -38.85 9.18 -10.54
CA VAL A 56 -37.65 9.96 -10.86
C VAL A 56 -37.26 10.93 -9.73
N SER A 57 -38.25 11.49 -9.01
CA SER A 57 -38.01 12.40 -7.88
C SER A 57 -37.53 11.68 -6.61
N ALA A 58 -38.00 10.45 -6.40
CA ALA A 58 -37.60 9.67 -5.23
C ALA A 58 -36.21 9.06 -5.40
N GLN A 59 -35.81 8.71 -6.63
CA GLN A 59 -34.42 8.38 -6.97
C GLN A 59 -33.49 9.58 -6.72
N GLU A 60 -33.92 10.80 -7.04
CA GLU A 60 -33.16 12.02 -6.77
C GLU A 60 -32.99 12.28 -5.26
N TYR A 61 -34.05 12.10 -4.47
CA TYR A 61 -33.99 12.22 -3.01
C TYR A 61 -33.05 11.16 -2.39
N LEU A 62 -33.14 9.90 -2.85
CA LEU A 62 -32.31 8.80 -2.37
C LEU A 62 -30.84 9.01 -2.73
N ALA A 63 -30.53 9.39 -3.98
CA ALA A 63 -29.18 9.70 -4.41
C ALA A 63 -28.56 10.85 -3.59
N ARG A 64 -29.33 11.91 -3.31
CA ARG A 64 -28.91 13.01 -2.42
C ARG A 64 -28.68 12.57 -0.98
N ARG A 65 -29.51 11.66 -0.46
CA ARG A 65 -29.42 11.20 0.93
C ARG A 65 -28.27 10.21 1.12
N VAL A 66 -28.12 9.28 0.18
CA VAL A 66 -26.98 8.34 0.13
C VAL A 66 -25.68 9.09 -0.10
N GLY A 67 -25.66 10.05 -1.03
CA GLY A 67 -24.53 10.97 -1.24
C GLY A 67 -24.13 11.65 0.06
N ARG A 68 -25.07 12.34 0.74
CA ARG A 68 -24.82 12.97 2.04
C ARG A 68 -24.38 12.02 3.15
N LEU A 69 -24.79 10.76 3.12
CA LEU A 69 -24.34 9.76 4.10
C LEU A 69 -22.90 9.31 3.84
N ILE A 70 -22.50 9.17 2.57
CA ILE A 70 -21.12 8.84 2.19
C ILE A 70 -20.21 10.07 2.40
N THR A 71 -20.74 11.27 2.19
CA THR A 71 -19.99 12.54 2.27
C THR A 71 -20.08 13.22 3.64
N SER A 72 -20.84 12.73 4.64
CA SER A 72 -20.98 13.45 5.92
C SER A 72 -19.66 13.58 6.69
N ASN A 73 -18.75 12.62 6.50
CA ASN A 73 -17.46 12.55 7.18
C ASN A 73 -16.30 12.79 6.20
N SER A 74 -16.58 13.21 4.97
CA SER A 74 -15.57 13.41 3.95
C SER A 74 -15.91 14.60 3.06
N ASN A 75 -14.94 15.49 2.80
CA ASN A 75 -15.10 16.65 1.91
C ASN A 75 -15.17 16.21 0.43
N LEU A 76 -16.00 15.22 0.12
CA LEU A 76 -16.20 14.62 -1.20
C LEU A 76 -17.51 15.14 -1.78
N THR A 77 -17.51 15.42 -3.07
CA THR A 77 -18.70 15.69 -3.87
C THR A 77 -18.98 14.48 -4.74
N VAL A 78 -20.12 13.82 -4.52
CA VAL A 78 -20.55 12.65 -5.30
C VAL A 78 -21.73 13.04 -6.17
N VAL A 79 -21.68 12.71 -7.45
CA VAL A 79 -22.71 13.00 -8.45
C VAL A 79 -23.11 11.69 -9.13
N PHE A 80 -24.41 11.39 -9.19
CA PHE A 80 -24.92 10.20 -9.89
C PHE A 80 -25.63 10.64 -11.18
N GLU A 81 -25.18 10.15 -12.35
CA GLU A 81 -25.84 10.46 -13.63
C GLU A 81 -27.08 9.57 -13.85
N LYS A 82 -27.02 8.27 -13.50
CA LYS A 82 -28.10 7.31 -13.80
C LYS A 82 -28.53 6.44 -12.61
N ALA A 83 -29.74 5.90 -12.78
CA ALA A 83 -30.60 5.24 -11.81
C ALA A 83 -29.91 4.21 -10.90
N ILE A 84 -30.44 4.14 -9.67
CA ILE A 84 -30.21 3.05 -8.73
C ILE A 84 -31.03 1.85 -9.22
N VAL A 85 -30.38 0.83 -9.78
CA VAL A 85 -31.06 -0.39 -10.23
C VAL A 85 -30.85 -1.48 -9.18
N PRO A 86 -31.91 -1.94 -8.50
CA PRO A 86 -31.79 -3.05 -7.58
C PRO A 86 -31.54 -4.35 -8.34
N SER A 87 -30.45 -5.06 -8.02
CA SER A 87 -30.19 -6.40 -8.53
C SER A 87 -30.65 -7.44 -7.51
N TRP A 88 -31.89 -7.93 -7.69
CA TRP A 88 -32.55 -8.81 -6.72
C TRP A 88 -31.88 -10.18 -6.55
N SER A 89 -31.24 -10.70 -7.60
CA SER A 89 -30.54 -11.99 -7.56
C SER A 89 -29.25 -11.93 -6.72
N SER A 90 -28.53 -10.82 -6.77
CA SER A 90 -27.25 -10.62 -6.09
C SER A 90 -27.37 -9.93 -4.74
N ARG A 91 -28.57 -9.46 -4.36
CA ARG A 91 -28.81 -8.64 -3.15
C ARG A 91 -27.91 -7.40 -3.08
N LYS A 92 -27.55 -6.82 -4.24
CA LYS A 92 -26.69 -5.62 -4.33
C LYS A 92 -27.45 -4.43 -4.91
N ILE A 93 -27.04 -3.24 -4.49
CA ILE A 93 -27.52 -1.97 -5.02
C ILE A 93 -26.50 -1.48 -6.05
N THR A 94 -26.93 -1.28 -7.30
CA THR A 94 -26.04 -0.84 -8.38
C THR A 94 -26.28 0.63 -8.71
N PHE A 95 -25.19 1.40 -8.72
CA PHE A 95 -25.12 2.78 -9.18
C PHE A 95 -24.38 2.82 -10.51
N ASN A 96 -24.98 3.43 -11.53
CA ASN A 96 -24.37 3.55 -12.85
C ASN A 96 -23.95 4.98 -13.11
N LYS A 97 -22.78 5.16 -13.74
CA LYS A 97 -22.20 6.45 -14.11
C LYS A 97 -22.12 7.42 -12.93
N VAL A 98 -21.23 7.10 -12.01
CA VAL A 98 -20.94 7.89 -10.82
C VAL A 98 -19.77 8.81 -11.12
N PHE A 99 -19.87 10.06 -10.70
CA PHE A 99 -18.75 11.00 -10.68
C PHE A 99 -18.44 11.37 -9.23
N VAL A 100 -17.18 11.27 -8.85
CA VAL A 100 -16.69 11.56 -7.51
C VAL A 100 -15.57 12.59 -7.64
N SER A 101 -15.75 13.74 -7.02
CA SER A 101 -14.77 14.82 -7.01
C SER A 101 -14.42 15.23 -5.60
N ARG A 102 -13.15 15.53 -5.36
CA ARG A 102 -12.65 16.14 -4.14
C ARG A 102 -11.84 17.38 -4.55
N ARG A 103 -12.45 18.55 -4.38
CA ARG A 103 -11.89 19.85 -4.76
C ARG A 103 -12.31 20.91 -3.73
N PRO A 104 -11.53 21.97 -3.52
CA PRO A 104 -11.79 23.00 -2.51
C PRO A 104 -12.91 23.98 -2.92
N TYR A 105 -13.94 23.52 -3.63
CA TYR A 105 -15.08 24.38 -3.97
C TYR A 105 -15.66 24.98 -2.69
N GLY A 106 -15.86 26.31 -2.68
CA GLY A 106 -16.50 27.02 -1.57
C GLY A 106 -17.86 26.42 -1.22
N GLU A 107 -18.36 26.71 -0.02
CA GLU A 107 -19.48 26.09 0.73
C GLU A 107 -20.82 25.78 0.00
N ASP A 108 -20.93 25.99 -1.31
CA ASP A 108 -22.08 25.61 -2.13
C ASP A 108 -22.03 24.13 -2.58
N GLU A 109 -22.68 23.32 -1.72
CA GLU A 109 -23.38 22.05 -2.00
C GLU A 109 -22.54 20.83 -2.46
N GLY A 110 -22.23 19.94 -1.50
CA GLY A 110 -21.61 18.61 -1.67
C GLY A 110 -22.41 17.57 -2.49
N PHE A 111 -23.24 18.00 -3.44
CA PHE A 111 -23.94 17.19 -4.42
C PHE A 111 -24.55 18.06 -5.54
N SER A 112 -24.16 17.84 -6.80
CA SER A 112 -24.83 18.47 -7.97
C SER A 112 -25.20 17.41 -9.01
N LYS A 113 -26.47 17.30 -9.44
CA LYS A 113 -26.83 16.39 -10.54
C LYS A 113 -26.37 16.96 -11.87
N GLY A 114 -25.59 16.21 -12.65
CA GLY A 114 -25.09 16.59 -13.98
C GLY A 114 -24.66 15.36 -14.78
N SER A 115 -24.34 15.53 -16.07
CA SER A 115 -23.69 14.45 -16.81
C SER A 115 -22.26 14.26 -16.29
N GLN A 116 -21.83 13.01 -16.18
CA GLN A 116 -20.44 12.61 -15.91
C GLN A 116 -19.49 13.33 -16.86
N HIS A 117 -19.87 13.47 -18.13
CA HIS A 117 -19.06 14.13 -19.15
C HIS A 117 -18.94 15.64 -18.90
N ASP A 118 -20.03 16.30 -18.52
CA ASP A 118 -20.03 17.73 -18.21
C ASP A 118 -19.24 18.04 -16.93
N ALA A 119 -19.38 17.19 -15.90
CA ALA A 119 -18.60 17.31 -14.66
C ALA A 119 -17.09 17.09 -14.90
N MET A 120 -16.74 16.11 -15.73
CA MET A 120 -15.36 15.86 -16.16
C MET A 120 -14.81 17.03 -17.00
N GLN A 121 -15.59 17.59 -17.92
CA GLN A 121 -15.18 18.77 -18.69
C GLN A 121 -14.93 19.97 -17.78
N ARG A 122 -15.82 20.23 -16.83
CA ARG A 122 -15.63 21.32 -15.83
C ARG A 122 -14.36 21.12 -15.02
N ALA A 123 -14.12 19.91 -14.53
CA ALA A 123 -12.87 19.55 -13.83
C ALA A 123 -11.62 19.72 -14.70
N THR A 124 -11.69 19.33 -15.98
CA THR A 124 -10.57 19.44 -16.93
C THR A 124 -10.29 20.91 -17.30
N LEU A 125 -11.33 21.71 -17.52
CA LEU A 125 -11.20 23.14 -17.79
C LEU A 125 -10.59 23.87 -16.58
N ALA A 126 -11.01 23.50 -15.38
CA ALA A 126 -10.45 23.95 -14.12
C ALA A 126 -8.94 23.66 -13.99
N LEU A 127 -8.49 22.46 -14.37
CA LEU A 127 -7.07 22.10 -14.43
C LEU A 127 -6.31 22.96 -15.46
N SER A 128 -6.85 23.09 -16.67
CA SER A 128 -6.15 23.76 -17.79
C SER A 128 -5.96 25.27 -17.61
N SER A 129 -6.83 25.91 -16.83
CA SER A 129 -6.88 27.36 -16.73
C SER A 129 -6.09 27.94 -15.56
N ASN A 130 -5.44 27.10 -14.72
CA ASN A 130 -4.82 27.48 -13.44
C ASN A 130 -5.72 28.32 -12.51
N LEU A 131 -6.99 28.52 -12.86
CA LEU A 131 -7.98 29.34 -12.15
C LEU A 131 -8.28 28.81 -10.76
N LEU A 132 -7.96 27.54 -10.50
CA LEU A 132 -8.23 26.85 -9.24
C LEU A 132 -7.01 26.66 -8.33
N VAL A 133 -5.79 26.78 -8.85
CA VAL A 133 -4.55 26.59 -8.05
C VAL A 133 -4.08 27.92 -7.45
N SER A 134 -4.50 29.07 -8.00
CA SER A 134 -3.97 30.40 -7.66
C SER A 134 -4.95 31.33 -6.94
N ARG A 135 -5.98 30.80 -6.25
CA ARG A 135 -6.76 31.65 -5.33
C ARG A 135 -6.04 31.67 -3.98
N ASP A 136 -5.32 32.77 -3.71
CA ASP A 136 -4.53 33.05 -2.49
C ASP A 136 -5.30 32.94 -1.16
N ASN A 137 -6.59 32.57 -1.17
CA ASN A 137 -7.48 32.51 -0.02
C ASN A 137 -7.80 31.07 0.46
N PHE A 138 -7.17 30.03 -0.08
CA PHE A 138 -7.48 28.63 0.28
C PHE A 138 -6.36 27.97 1.10
N GLU A 139 -6.23 28.32 2.39
CA GLU A 139 -5.45 27.51 3.35
C GLU A 139 -6.02 26.07 3.49
N GLU A 140 -7.27 25.86 3.10
CA GLU A 140 -7.96 24.55 3.13
C GLU A 140 -7.53 23.60 1.99
N GLY A 141 -6.71 24.01 1.02
CA GLY A 141 -6.45 23.23 -0.21
C GLY A 141 -5.38 22.12 -0.14
N ASN A 142 -4.61 22.02 0.96
CA ASN A 142 -3.45 21.11 1.06
C ASN A 142 -3.83 19.63 1.32
N TYR A 143 -4.58 19.03 0.40
CA TYR A 143 -4.93 17.61 0.41
C TYR A 143 -5.01 17.06 -1.02
N THR A 144 -4.89 15.74 -1.19
CA THR A 144 -5.01 15.12 -2.52
C THR A 144 -6.37 15.41 -3.14
N GLN A 145 -6.35 16.08 -4.28
CA GLN A 145 -7.53 16.42 -5.05
C GLN A 145 -7.73 15.39 -6.16
N PHE A 146 -8.98 15.11 -6.52
CA PHE A 146 -9.25 14.15 -7.59
C PHE A 146 -10.61 14.37 -8.23
N ASP A 147 -10.70 13.99 -9.50
CA ASP A 147 -11.93 13.97 -10.29
C ASP A 147 -12.00 12.61 -10.97
N LEU A 148 -12.85 11.75 -10.41
CA LEU A 148 -12.98 10.36 -10.79
C LEU A 148 -14.37 10.13 -11.35
N THR A 149 -14.42 9.33 -12.40
CA THR A 149 -15.64 8.90 -13.05
C THR A 149 -15.66 7.37 -12.99
N ILE A 150 -16.82 6.79 -12.69
CA ILE A 150 -16.97 5.37 -12.43
C ILE A 150 -18.18 4.87 -13.22
N GLU A 151 -17.99 3.83 -14.02
CA GLU A 151 -19.07 3.27 -14.84
C GLU A 151 -20.12 2.56 -13.99
N GLU A 152 -19.68 1.72 -13.05
CA GLU A 152 -20.57 0.95 -12.18
C GLU A 152 -20.00 0.81 -10.77
N VAL A 153 -20.84 1.06 -9.76
CA VAL A 153 -20.55 0.77 -8.35
C VAL A 153 -21.67 -0.11 -7.81
N GLN A 154 -21.33 -1.31 -7.32
CA GLN A 154 -22.26 -2.19 -6.62
C GLN A 154 -21.94 -2.20 -5.13
N VAL A 155 -22.98 -2.06 -4.30
CA VAL A 155 -22.82 -1.96 -2.84
C VAL A 155 -23.79 -2.91 -2.13
N SER A 156 -23.32 -3.58 -1.09
CA SER A 156 -24.16 -4.24 -0.08
C SER A 156 -24.11 -3.49 1.25
N LEU A 157 -25.23 -3.46 1.98
CA LEU A 157 -25.38 -2.71 3.23
C LEU A 157 -25.62 -3.66 4.41
N SER A 158 -24.95 -3.41 5.54
CA SER A 158 -25.14 -4.15 6.79
C SER A 158 -25.48 -3.21 7.94
N PHE A 159 -26.71 -3.35 8.44
CA PHE A 159 -27.20 -2.57 9.57
C PHE A 159 -26.58 -3.00 10.89
N THR A 160 -26.26 -4.29 11.02
CA THR A 160 -25.50 -4.82 12.17
C THR A 160 -24.14 -4.13 12.27
N LYS A 161 -23.43 -3.96 11.16
CA LYS A 161 -22.16 -3.21 11.14
C LYS A 161 -22.36 -1.73 11.47
N TRP A 162 -23.43 -1.13 10.95
CA TRP A 162 -23.75 0.27 11.19
C TRP A 162 -23.97 0.59 12.68
N ILE A 163 -24.79 -0.20 13.39
CA ILE A 163 -25.01 0.00 14.84
C ILE A 163 -23.73 -0.25 15.63
N ASN A 164 -22.89 -1.19 15.18
CA ASN A 164 -21.60 -1.47 15.81
C ASN A 164 -20.52 -0.42 15.51
N GLY A 165 -20.83 0.63 14.76
CA GLY A 165 -19.91 1.74 14.45
C GLY A 165 -18.88 1.44 13.36
N ARG A 166 -18.96 0.29 12.67
CA ARG A 166 -18.02 -0.17 11.62
C ARG A 166 -18.39 0.29 10.20
N GLY A 167 -19.27 1.28 10.10
CA GLY A 167 -19.84 1.75 8.85
C GLY A 167 -21.01 0.89 8.34
N LEU A 168 -21.80 1.46 7.41
CA LEU A 168 -22.98 0.82 6.83
C LEU A 168 -22.66 -0.14 5.69
N ILE A 169 -21.53 0.08 5.01
CA ILE A 169 -21.17 -0.64 3.79
C ILE A 169 -20.49 -1.97 4.15
N GLU A 170 -21.00 -3.06 3.58
CA GLU A 170 -20.47 -4.41 3.80
C GLU A 170 -19.57 -4.87 2.66
N GLU A 171 -20.09 -4.80 1.43
CA GLU A 171 -19.37 -5.18 0.21
C GLU A 171 -19.40 -4.04 -0.80
N VAL A 172 -18.30 -3.87 -1.53
CA VAL A 172 -18.20 -2.91 -2.63
C VAL A 172 -17.54 -3.56 -3.84
N THR A 173 -18.14 -3.36 -5.00
CA THR A 173 -17.56 -3.70 -6.30
C THR A 173 -17.56 -2.47 -7.18
N ILE A 174 -16.39 -2.09 -7.69
CA ILE A 174 -16.20 -0.94 -8.58
C ILE A 174 -15.72 -1.45 -9.93
N ASN A 175 -16.41 -1.07 -11.01
CA ASN A 175 -16.01 -1.39 -12.37
C ASN A 175 -15.88 -0.10 -13.20
N GLY A 176 -14.81 0.00 -13.98
CA GLY A 176 -14.63 1.08 -14.96
C GLY A 176 -14.37 2.42 -14.30
N LEU A 177 -13.25 2.56 -13.57
CA LEU A 177 -12.85 3.83 -12.94
C LEU A 177 -11.88 4.59 -13.83
N ARG A 178 -12.18 5.85 -14.14
CA ARG A 178 -11.37 6.75 -14.97
C ARG A 178 -11.26 8.13 -14.34
N GLY A 179 -10.10 8.75 -14.37
CA GLY A 179 -10.01 10.13 -13.90
C GLY A 179 -8.61 10.67 -13.68
N VAL A 180 -8.56 11.77 -12.96
CA VAL A 180 -7.32 12.47 -12.62
C VAL A 180 -7.21 12.60 -11.11
N VAL A 181 -6.01 12.31 -10.59
CA VAL A 181 -5.62 12.59 -9.21
C VAL A 181 -4.53 13.65 -9.26
N ASP A 182 -4.77 14.75 -8.59
CA ASP A 182 -3.93 15.95 -8.61
C ASP A 182 -3.35 16.20 -7.21
N ARG A 183 -2.03 16.15 -7.15
CA ARG A 183 -1.22 16.41 -5.96
C ARG A 183 -0.22 17.55 -6.18
N THR A 184 -0.33 18.29 -7.28
CA THR A 184 0.66 19.31 -7.68
C THR A 184 0.74 20.48 -6.70
N HIS A 185 -0.38 20.78 -6.04
CA HIS A 185 -0.51 21.84 -5.03
C HIS A 185 -0.15 21.37 -3.61
N LEU A 186 0.18 20.09 -3.42
CA LEU A 186 0.62 19.61 -2.11
C LEU A 186 1.98 20.19 -1.79
N TYR A 187 2.10 20.76 -0.59
CA TYR A 187 3.36 21.19 -0.04
C TYR A 187 3.48 20.68 1.40
N TRP A 188 4.68 20.24 1.74
CA TRP A 188 5.03 19.82 3.09
C TRP A 188 5.89 20.88 3.75
N LYS A 189 5.75 21.03 5.06
CA LYS A 189 6.65 21.89 5.81
C LYS A 189 8.05 21.25 5.81
N PRO A 190 9.13 22.04 5.70
CA PRO A 190 10.48 21.50 5.79
C PRO A 190 10.67 20.84 7.16
N ASN A 191 11.29 19.65 7.17
CA ASN A 191 11.55 18.84 8.37
C ASN A 191 10.29 18.43 9.16
N ASP A 192 9.16 18.26 8.48
CA ASP A 192 7.94 17.72 9.09
C ASP A 192 7.96 16.17 9.12
N ASP A 193 7.40 15.58 10.18
CA ASP A 193 7.30 14.13 10.31
C ASP A 193 6.09 13.62 9.50
N PRO A 194 6.27 12.72 8.52
CA PRO A 194 5.17 12.10 7.78
C PRO A 194 4.11 11.45 8.69
N ARG A 195 4.49 11.01 9.89
CA ARG A 195 3.58 10.38 10.86
C ARG A 195 2.50 11.35 11.37
N ASN A 196 2.73 12.66 11.28
CA ASN A 196 1.74 13.68 11.65
C ASN A 196 0.50 13.66 10.75
N TYR A 197 0.60 13.06 9.55
CA TYR A 197 -0.48 12.99 8.56
C TYR A 197 -1.29 11.68 8.63
N ARG A 198 -1.03 10.83 9.63
CA ARG A 198 -1.79 9.60 9.85
C ARG A 198 -3.27 9.90 10.09
N ASN A 199 -4.12 9.07 9.50
CA ASN A 199 -5.55 9.13 9.73
C ASN A 199 -5.86 8.73 11.19
N VAL A 200 -6.67 9.56 11.85
CA VAL A 200 -7.22 9.24 13.18
C VAL A 200 -8.58 8.57 12.97
N TYR A 201 -8.76 7.41 13.60
CA TYR A 201 -10.00 6.65 13.54
C TYR A 201 -11.19 7.49 14.04
N GLN A 202 -12.26 7.51 13.25
CA GLN A 202 -13.53 8.13 13.62
C GLN A 202 -14.67 7.11 13.58
N VAL A 203 -15.63 7.23 14.50
CA VAL A 203 -16.80 6.36 14.52
C VAL A 203 -17.59 6.54 13.23
N GLY A 204 -17.86 5.44 12.53
CA GLY A 204 -18.52 5.46 11.22
C GLY A 204 -17.56 5.51 10.03
N ASP A 205 -16.24 5.47 10.26
CA ASP A 205 -15.29 5.13 9.22
C ASP A 205 -15.65 3.79 8.57
N PHE A 206 -15.43 3.68 7.26
CA PHE A 206 -15.80 2.47 6.55
C PHE A 206 -14.82 1.34 6.88
N GLU A 207 -15.39 0.19 7.19
CA GLU A 207 -14.67 -1.09 7.24
C GLU A 207 -15.36 -2.02 6.23
N ILE A 208 -14.89 -2.06 4.99
CA ILE A 208 -15.51 -2.89 3.95
C ILE A 208 -15.00 -4.33 4.10
N SER A 209 -15.91 -5.31 4.13
CA SER A 209 -15.59 -6.72 4.36
C SER A 209 -15.28 -7.51 3.08
N ASN A 210 -15.62 -6.98 1.91
CA ASN A 210 -15.18 -7.53 0.63
C ASN A 210 -15.12 -6.39 -0.36
N PHE A 211 -13.92 -6.13 -0.89
CA PHE A 211 -13.69 -5.03 -1.81
C PHE A 211 -13.09 -5.55 -3.10
N VAL A 212 -13.77 -5.28 -4.21
CA VAL A 212 -13.34 -5.64 -5.55
C VAL A 212 -13.33 -4.40 -6.43
N MET A 213 -12.25 -4.19 -7.17
CA MET A 213 -12.09 -3.08 -8.10
C MET A 213 -11.51 -3.59 -9.43
N ASN A 214 -12.23 -3.39 -10.52
CA ASN A 214 -11.84 -3.82 -11.86
C ASN A 214 -11.76 -2.64 -12.83
N ASP A 215 -10.84 -2.75 -13.78
CA ASP A 215 -10.67 -1.80 -14.88
C ASP A 215 -10.56 -0.34 -14.39
N VAL A 216 -9.41 0.00 -13.85
CA VAL A 216 -9.06 1.33 -13.37
C VAL A 216 -8.01 1.93 -14.27
N LEU A 217 -8.15 3.20 -14.62
CA LEU A 217 -7.12 3.99 -15.26
C LEU A 217 -7.18 5.43 -14.75
N VAL A 218 -6.15 5.85 -14.04
CA VAL A 218 -6.05 7.18 -13.44
C VAL A 218 -4.75 7.84 -13.89
N THR A 219 -4.83 9.13 -14.21
CA THR A 219 -3.63 9.95 -14.42
C THR A 219 -3.26 10.63 -13.10
N LEU A 220 -2.05 10.38 -12.60
CA LEU A 220 -1.54 10.98 -11.38
C LEU A 220 -0.62 12.16 -11.72
N TYR A 221 -0.87 13.29 -11.09
CA TYR A 221 0.01 14.45 -11.09
C TYR A 221 0.63 14.57 -9.70
N GLN A 222 1.94 14.46 -9.63
CA GLN A 222 2.71 14.54 -8.39
C GLN A 222 3.25 15.97 -8.18
N PRO A 223 3.62 16.33 -6.94
CA PRO A 223 4.27 17.62 -6.65
C PRO A 223 5.69 17.69 -7.22
N ASP A 224 6.37 18.83 -6.99
CA ASP A 224 7.78 19.09 -7.36
C ASP A 224 8.10 18.98 -8.85
N GLY A 225 7.10 19.20 -9.71
CA GLY A 225 7.27 19.19 -11.16
C GLY A 225 7.53 17.79 -11.73
N PHE A 226 7.25 16.74 -10.97
CA PHE A 226 7.31 15.36 -11.46
C PHE A 226 6.31 15.17 -12.63
N ARG A 227 6.75 14.48 -13.68
CA ARG A 227 5.94 14.29 -14.88
C ARG A 227 4.63 13.54 -14.57
N PRO A 228 3.50 13.88 -15.23
CA PRO A 228 2.28 13.11 -15.08
C PRO A 228 2.47 11.69 -15.61
N PHE A 229 1.88 10.71 -14.93
CA PHE A 229 1.94 9.32 -15.37
C PHE A 229 0.62 8.60 -15.09
N GLN A 230 0.45 7.44 -15.73
CA GLN A 230 -0.77 6.66 -15.65
C GLN A 230 -0.60 5.47 -14.70
N ILE A 231 -1.64 5.24 -13.91
CA ILE A 231 -1.77 4.05 -13.08
C ILE A 231 -3.00 3.31 -13.58
N SER A 232 -2.81 2.06 -13.99
CA SER A 232 -3.90 1.16 -14.34
C SER A 232 -3.99 0.01 -13.35
N VAL A 233 -5.19 -0.36 -12.95
CA VAL A 233 -5.44 -1.56 -12.14
C VAL A 233 -6.43 -2.43 -12.91
N PHE A 234 -5.99 -3.60 -13.34
CA PHE A 234 -6.82 -4.51 -14.11
C PHE A 234 -7.79 -5.27 -13.21
N ASN A 235 -7.27 -5.79 -12.11
CA ASN A 235 -8.02 -6.48 -11.06
C ASN A 235 -7.43 -6.13 -9.70
N CYS A 236 -8.29 -5.94 -8.70
CA CYS A 236 -7.95 -5.72 -7.30
C CYS A 236 -9.01 -6.37 -6.43
N GLU A 237 -8.58 -7.33 -5.62
CA GLU A 237 -9.41 -8.09 -4.69
C GLU A 237 -8.80 -8.02 -3.29
N LEU A 238 -9.53 -7.42 -2.36
CA LEU A 238 -9.14 -7.28 -0.97
C LEU A 238 -10.10 -8.05 -0.06
N PRO A 239 -9.59 -8.85 0.89
CA PRO A 239 -10.42 -9.51 1.91
C PRO A 239 -11.12 -8.51 2.82
N GLN A 240 -10.53 -7.34 3.01
CA GLN A 240 -11.07 -6.27 3.83
C GLN A 240 -10.42 -4.95 3.39
N LEU A 241 -11.15 -3.85 3.51
CA LEU A 241 -10.62 -2.51 3.27
C LEU A 241 -11.14 -1.55 4.35
N ARG A 242 -10.30 -1.25 5.34
CA ARG A 242 -10.60 -0.31 6.41
C ARG A 242 -9.94 1.03 6.14
N LYS A 243 -10.68 2.11 6.34
CA LYS A 243 -10.13 3.48 6.20
C LYS A 243 -8.91 3.71 7.10
N HIS A 244 -8.95 3.23 8.34
CA HIS A 244 -7.86 3.41 9.31
C HIS A 244 -6.62 2.55 9.03
N TRP A 245 -6.77 1.42 8.32
CA TRP A 245 -5.68 0.47 8.02
C TRP A 245 -5.43 0.37 6.51
N LEU A 246 -5.69 1.45 5.77
CA LEU A 246 -5.79 1.43 4.30
C LEU A 246 -4.54 0.84 3.63
N PHE A 247 -3.36 1.31 4.00
CA PHE A 247 -2.10 0.84 3.40
C PHE A 247 -1.80 -0.62 3.77
N PHE A 248 -2.04 -1.00 5.02
CA PHE A 248 -1.84 -2.37 5.50
C PHE A 248 -2.77 -3.36 4.77
N ASP A 249 -4.04 -3.01 4.62
CA ASP A 249 -5.04 -3.85 3.97
C ASP A 249 -4.72 -4.03 2.46
N LEU A 250 -4.15 -3.01 1.79
CA LEU A 250 -3.64 -3.13 0.42
C LEU A 250 -2.45 -4.11 0.30
N LEU A 251 -1.55 -4.11 1.27
CA LEU A 251 -0.46 -5.09 1.33
C LEU A 251 -0.97 -6.51 1.65
N ASN A 252 -2.15 -6.63 2.26
CA ASN A 252 -2.82 -7.90 2.56
C ASN A 252 -3.84 -8.35 1.49
N ALA A 253 -3.71 -7.85 0.27
CA ALA A 253 -4.60 -8.21 -0.83
C ALA A 253 -4.61 -9.72 -1.13
N HIS A 254 -5.73 -10.21 -1.67
CA HIS A 254 -5.75 -11.53 -2.30
C HIS A 254 -4.98 -11.51 -3.62
N SER A 255 -5.30 -10.53 -4.46
CA SER A 255 -4.67 -10.29 -5.75
C SER A 255 -4.87 -8.84 -6.19
N ILE A 256 -3.82 -8.21 -6.68
CA ILE A 256 -3.84 -6.92 -7.38
C ILE A 256 -2.93 -7.09 -8.59
N SER A 257 -3.39 -6.65 -9.75
CA SER A 257 -2.58 -6.61 -10.96
C SER A 257 -2.87 -5.34 -11.74
N GLY A 258 -1.83 -4.75 -12.31
CA GLY A 258 -1.95 -3.47 -12.99
C GLY A 258 -0.65 -3.00 -13.61
N THR A 259 -0.66 -1.77 -14.10
CA THR A 259 0.55 -1.07 -14.53
C THR A 259 0.70 0.23 -13.77
N TYR A 260 1.92 0.54 -13.39
CA TYR A 260 2.29 1.79 -12.74
C TYR A 260 3.33 2.43 -13.65
N ASP A 261 2.96 3.51 -14.33
CA ASP A 261 3.77 4.17 -15.34
C ASP A 261 4.27 3.24 -16.45
N ASN A 262 3.35 2.43 -16.99
CA ASN A 262 3.60 1.36 -17.98
C ASN A 262 4.45 0.18 -17.49
N SER A 263 4.91 0.19 -16.23
CA SER A 263 5.62 -0.92 -15.61
C SER A 263 4.62 -1.86 -14.92
N MET A 264 4.69 -3.16 -15.24
CA MET A 264 3.75 -4.14 -14.68
C MET A 264 3.99 -4.29 -13.18
N PHE A 265 2.91 -4.26 -12.40
CA PHE A 265 2.96 -4.63 -11.00
C PHE A 265 1.92 -5.68 -10.63
N THR A 266 2.27 -6.49 -9.64
CA THR A 266 1.39 -7.53 -9.08
C THR A 266 1.58 -7.62 -7.58
N ILE A 267 0.48 -7.81 -6.86
CA ILE A 267 0.44 -8.16 -5.44
C ILE A 267 -0.41 -9.42 -5.37
N HIS A 268 0.13 -10.56 -4.98
CA HIS A 268 -0.66 -11.78 -4.90
C HIS A 268 -0.19 -12.69 -3.79
N ARG A 269 -1.13 -13.46 -3.23
CA ARG A 269 -0.80 -14.49 -2.25
C ARG A 269 -0.19 -15.70 -2.95
N LYS A 270 0.96 -16.14 -2.47
CA LYS A 270 1.62 -17.36 -2.93
C LYS A 270 1.99 -18.25 -1.76
N ILE A 271 2.04 -19.55 -2.02
CA ILE A 271 2.53 -20.52 -1.04
C ILE A 271 4.05 -20.61 -1.19
N ARG A 272 4.76 -20.37 -0.09
CA ARG A 272 6.21 -20.59 0.05
C ARG A 272 6.44 -21.85 0.85
N PHE A 273 7.20 -22.78 0.29
CA PHE A 273 7.66 -23.96 1.00
C PHE A 273 8.96 -23.64 1.75
N SER A 274 9.03 -24.07 3.01
CA SER A 274 10.30 -24.06 3.75
C SER A 274 11.26 -25.11 3.18
N LYS A 275 12.57 -24.94 3.40
CA LYS A 275 13.60 -25.88 2.93
C LYS A 275 13.40 -27.31 3.46
N ASP A 276 12.75 -27.45 4.61
CA ASP A 276 12.47 -28.73 5.26
C ASP A 276 11.15 -29.38 4.83
N ASP A 277 10.54 -28.89 3.72
CA ASP A 277 9.45 -29.47 2.91
C ASP A 277 8.14 -29.87 3.63
N THR A 278 8.08 -29.72 4.95
CA THR A 278 6.95 -30.15 5.80
C THR A 278 5.97 -29.04 6.10
N ARG A 279 6.34 -27.77 5.89
CA ARG A 279 5.49 -26.60 6.16
C ARG A 279 5.45 -25.64 4.97
N SER A 280 4.22 -25.38 4.53
CA SER A 280 3.89 -24.41 3.49
C SER A 280 3.29 -23.16 4.12
N ARG A 281 3.72 -21.98 3.68
CA ARG A 281 3.30 -20.69 4.27
C ARG A 281 2.71 -19.78 3.21
N ILE A 282 1.64 -19.08 3.54
CA ILE A 282 1.08 -18.06 2.65
C ILE A 282 1.89 -16.78 2.84
N VAL A 283 2.38 -16.23 1.74
CA VAL A 283 3.17 -14.99 1.69
C VAL A 283 2.54 -14.09 0.64
N THR A 284 2.43 -12.80 0.92
CA THR A 284 2.02 -11.85 -0.11
C THR A 284 3.26 -11.39 -0.87
N GLN A 285 3.33 -11.69 -2.17
CA GLN A 285 4.39 -11.19 -3.03
C GLN A 285 3.94 -9.93 -3.76
N LEU A 286 4.66 -8.84 -3.52
CA LEU A 286 4.67 -7.64 -4.34
C LEU A 286 5.78 -7.76 -5.38
N ARG A 287 5.48 -7.48 -6.64
CA ARG A 287 6.46 -7.43 -7.73
C ARG A 287 6.17 -6.25 -8.64
N ILE A 288 7.21 -5.51 -9.00
CA ILE A 288 7.18 -4.44 -10.00
C ILE A 288 8.34 -4.67 -10.94
N ASP A 289 8.08 -4.76 -12.24
CA ASP A 289 9.11 -5.03 -13.26
C ASP A 289 9.39 -3.77 -14.08
N ASN A 290 10.68 -3.44 -14.24
CA ASN A 290 11.17 -2.37 -15.10
C ASN A 290 10.54 -0.99 -14.81
N LEU A 291 10.49 -0.58 -13.54
CA LEU A 291 10.06 0.76 -13.13
C LEU A 291 11.18 1.78 -13.37
N ASP A 292 10.85 2.96 -13.86
CA ASP A 292 11.82 4.06 -13.94
C ASP A 292 12.25 4.49 -12.52
N ILE A 293 13.55 4.72 -12.33
CA ILE A 293 14.11 5.01 -11.01
C ILE A 293 13.70 6.38 -10.48
N ASP A 294 13.24 7.28 -11.37
CA ASP A 294 12.75 8.61 -11.01
C ASP A 294 11.62 8.57 -9.96
N HIS A 295 10.78 7.51 -9.96
CA HIS A 295 9.74 7.27 -8.94
C HIS A 295 10.29 7.01 -7.53
N LEU A 296 11.53 6.52 -7.42
CA LEU A 296 12.19 6.30 -6.12
C LEU A 296 13.09 7.47 -5.71
N ASN A 297 13.61 8.22 -6.69
CA ASN A 297 14.46 9.39 -6.47
C ASN A 297 13.64 10.61 -6.01
N ALA A 298 12.47 10.85 -6.61
CA ALA A 298 11.68 12.05 -6.37
C ALA A 298 11.48 12.32 -4.88
N SER A 299 11.96 13.50 -4.42
CA SER A 299 11.79 14.01 -3.05
C SER A 299 12.38 13.15 -1.91
N MET A 300 13.32 12.24 -2.22
CA MET A 300 13.90 11.31 -1.24
C MET A 300 15.36 11.65 -0.90
N GLU A 301 15.68 11.65 0.39
CA GLU A 301 17.05 11.63 0.88
C GLU A 301 17.57 10.18 0.97
N GLY A 302 18.84 9.95 0.60
CA GLY A 302 19.50 8.64 0.66
C GLY A 302 19.87 8.05 -0.71
N PRO A 303 20.24 6.75 -0.78
CA PRO A 303 20.79 6.13 -1.99
C PRO A 303 19.90 6.22 -3.22
N PHE A 304 18.58 6.18 -3.04
CA PHE A 304 17.64 6.34 -4.14
C PHE A 304 17.68 7.73 -4.75
N GLY A 305 17.83 8.77 -3.91
CA GLY A 305 17.97 10.16 -4.33
C GLY A 305 19.28 10.46 -5.06
N TRP A 306 20.27 9.57 -4.99
CA TRP A 306 21.56 9.73 -5.68
C TRP A 306 21.53 9.20 -7.11
N ILE A 307 20.48 8.47 -7.52
CA ILE A 307 20.40 7.80 -8.82
C ILE A 307 19.57 8.65 -9.78
N ASP A 308 20.21 9.25 -10.77
CA ASP A 308 19.56 10.18 -11.72
C ASP A 308 18.81 9.47 -12.85
N GLU A 309 19.32 8.31 -13.30
CA GLU A 309 18.73 7.54 -14.40
C GLU A 309 18.92 6.04 -14.20
N GLY A 310 18.02 5.25 -14.79
CA GLY A 310 18.06 3.79 -14.77
C GLY A 310 16.67 3.20 -14.59
N THR A 311 16.59 1.88 -14.45
CA THR A 311 15.33 1.19 -14.14
C THR A 311 15.53 0.24 -12.97
N VAL A 312 14.45 -0.10 -12.28
CA VAL A 312 14.47 -0.98 -11.13
C VAL A 312 13.42 -2.09 -11.29
N ASP A 313 13.86 -3.33 -11.08
CA ASP A 313 12.95 -4.44 -10.81
C ASP A 313 12.87 -4.63 -9.29
N MET A 314 11.67 -4.73 -8.74
CA MET A 314 11.43 -4.88 -7.30
C MET A 314 10.61 -6.14 -7.04
N VAL A 315 11.06 -6.93 -6.06
CA VAL A 315 10.31 -8.08 -5.56
C VAL A 315 10.35 -8.02 -4.04
N ALA A 316 9.19 -7.97 -3.41
CA ALA A 316 9.05 -7.99 -1.96
C ALA A 316 8.11 -9.13 -1.55
N ASP A 317 8.60 -9.95 -0.63
CA ASP A 317 7.86 -11.03 -0.01
C ASP A 317 7.48 -10.61 1.41
N ILE A 318 6.19 -10.39 1.61
CA ILE A 318 5.62 -9.79 2.81
C ILE A 318 4.97 -10.88 3.66
N PHE A 319 5.44 -10.97 4.90
CA PHE A 319 4.85 -11.76 5.95
C PHE A 319 4.04 -10.83 6.84
N LEU A 320 2.73 -10.99 6.77
CA LEU A 320 1.79 -10.20 7.54
C LEU A 320 1.41 -10.97 8.81
N PRO A 321 1.29 -10.28 9.95
CA PRO A 321 0.75 -10.89 11.15
C PRO A 321 -0.73 -11.20 10.91
N ASP A 322 -1.07 -12.49 10.99
CA ASP A 322 -2.45 -12.96 10.89
C ASP A 322 -2.82 -13.62 12.22
N GLU A 323 -4.00 -13.26 12.75
CA GLU A 323 -4.47 -13.73 14.06
C GLU A 323 -4.66 -15.25 14.08
N ASP A 324 -4.86 -15.85 12.90
CA ASP A 324 -5.05 -17.28 12.68
C ASP A 324 -3.75 -18.07 12.44
N THR A 325 -2.57 -17.41 12.42
CA THR A 325 -1.28 -18.07 12.08
C THR A 325 -0.46 -18.44 13.31
N ASP A 326 0.03 -19.69 13.35
CA ASP A 326 0.85 -20.22 14.46
C ASP A 326 2.15 -19.44 14.66
N SER A 327 2.41 -19.00 15.90
CA SER A 327 3.56 -18.20 16.32
C SER A 327 4.93 -18.80 15.99
N PHE A 328 5.06 -20.13 16.00
CA PHE A 328 6.32 -20.82 15.66
C PHE A 328 6.81 -20.53 14.22
N THR A 329 5.91 -20.09 13.35
CA THR A 329 6.18 -19.84 11.93
C THR A 329 7.15 -18.68 11.71
N PHE A 330 7.06 -17.63 12.52
CA PHE A 330 7.73 -16.34 12.29
C PHE A 330 9.20 -16.32 12.67
N THR A 331 9.59 -16.95 13.78
CA THR A 331 11.01 -17.05 14.18
C THR A 331 11.82 -17.84 13.15
N GLU A 332 11.22 -18.88 12.55
CA GLU A 332 11.80 -19.59 11.40
C GLU A 332 11.90 -18.70 10.15
N VAL A 333 10.93 -17.82 9.89
CA VAL A 333 11.00 -16.88 8.75
C VAL A 333 12.20 -15.95 8.89
N ILE A 334 12.38 -15.34 10.07
CA ILE A 334 13.49 -14.42 10.30
C ILE A 334 14.83 -15.17 10.21
N SER A 335 14.94 -16.36 10.81
CA SER A 335 16.18 -17.14 10.75
C SER A 335 16.51 -17.60 9.33
N ASP A 336 15.51 -18.03 8.55
CA ASP A 336 15.68 -18.42 7.14
C ASP A 336 16.12 -17.25 6.26
N ILE A 337 15.46 -16.09 6.38
CA ILE A 337 15.80 -14.88 5.62
C ILE A 337 17.21 -14.42 6.01
N ARG A 338 17.50 -14.33 7.31
CA ARG A 338 18.82 -13.96 7.81
C ARG A 338 19.89 -14.91 7.29
N SER A 339 19.68 -16.23 7.34
CA SER A 339 20.64 -17.20 6.82
C SER A 339 20.90 -17.02 5.32
N LYS A 340 19.91 -16.58 4.53
CA LYS A 340 20.07 -16.29 3.10
C LYS A 340 20.80 -14.98 2.83
N ILE A 341 20.51 -13.93 3.60
CA ILE A 341 21.23 -12.66 3.53
C ILE A 341 22.68 -12.89 3.94
N MET A 342 22.91 -13.49 5.11
CA MET A 342 24.25 -13.79 5.62
C MET A 342 25.01 -14.75 4.70
N SER A 343 24.41 -15.86 4.22
CA SER A 343 25.11 -16.77 3.31
C SER A 343 25.38 -16.19 1.92
N SER A 344 24.61 -15.20 1.47
CA SER A 344 24.93 -14.45 0.24
C SER A 344 26.11 -13.51 0.45
N THR A 345 26.27 -12.98 1.68
CA THR A 345 27.41 -12.15 2.11
C THR A 345 28.65 -12.98 2.47
N ASP A 346 28.48 -14.20 2.98
CA ASP A 346 29.54 -15.10 3.46
C ASP A 346 30.09 -16.04 2.38
N LYS A 347 29.36 -16.27 1.27
CA LYS A 347 29.88 -17.04 0.12
C LYS A 347 31.10 -16.38 -0.54
N THR A 348 31.40 -15.12 -0.22
CA THR A 348 32.63 -14.42 -0.63
C THR A 348 33.71 -14.41 0.48
N GLN A 349 33.41 -14.95 1.67
CA GLN A 349 34.28 -14.90 2.86
C GLN A 349 34.98 -16.21 3.22
N HIS A 350 34.61 -17.36 2.64
CA HIS A 350 35.35 -18.61 2.87
C HIS A 350 36.62 -18.72 2.00
N THR A 351 37.55 -17.80 2.19
CA THR A 351 38.98 -18.13 2.18
C THR A 351 39.75 -17.10 2.99
N SER A 352 40.44 -17.60 4.03
CA SER A 352 41.44 -16.90 4.85
C SER A 352 40.92 -15.97 5.95
N ALA A 353 40.38 -16.56 7.01
CA ALA A 353 40.65 -16.06 8.37
C ALA A 353 41.99 -16.65 8.81
N ASN A 354 43.08 -15.90 8.62
CA ASN A 354 44.30 -15.95 9.43
C ASN A 354 45.21 -14.77 9.06
N ASN A 355 45.50 -13.95 10.06
CA ASN A 355 46.61 -13.01 10.23
C ASN A 355 46.78 -11.88 9.19
N THR A 356 46.57 -10.62 9.60
CA THR A 356 47.64 -9.64 9.84
C THR A 356 47.07 -8.30 10.31
N GLU A 357 47.81 -7.69 11.23
CA GLU A 357 47.62 -6.36 11.82
C GLU A 357 47.77 -5.24 10.78
N ASP A 358 47.20 -4.08 11.16
CA ASP A 358 47.61 -2.72 10.78
C ASP A 358 47.36 -2.27 9.33
N ASP A 359 46.23 -1.58 9.12
CA ASP A 359 46.20 -0.33 8.35
C ASP A 359 44.91 0.45 8.66
N GLY A 360 45.05 1.70 9.08
CA GLY A 360 43.98 2.54 9.62
C GLY A 360 42.97 3.03 8.57
N ASP A 361 41.92 2.24 8.32
CA ASP A 361 40.72 2.71 7.63
C ASP A 361 39.53 2.80 8.61
N ASN A 362 39.39 3.98 9.23
CA ASN A 362 38.33 4.28 10.20
C ASN A 362 36.90 4.09 9.65
N ASN A 363 36.72 3.93 8.34
CA ASN A 363 35.41 3.75 7.74
C ASN A 363 34.83 2.35 7.93
N SER A 364 35.65 1.29 8.03
CA SER A 364 35.15 -0.06 8.26
C SER A 364 34.59 -0.24 9.68
N ASP A 365 35.17 0.47 10.66
CA ASP A 365 34.79 0.36 12.07
C ASP A 365 33.43 1.01 12.36
N ILE A 366 33.05 2.04 11.60
CA ILE A 366 31.77 2.75 11.74
C ILE A 366 30.60 1.93 11.17
N VAL A 367 30.81 1.22 10.06
CA VAL A 367 29.79 0.31 9.47
C VAL A 367 29.56 -0.89 10.39
N LEU A 368 30.64 -1.46 10.95
CA LEU A 368 30.58 -2.57 11.90
C LEU A 368 29.88 -2.20 13.22
N THR A 369 30.00 -0.94 13.68
CA THR A 369 29.36 -0.46 14.92
C THR A 369 27.86 -0.20 14.77
N LYS A 370 27.38 0.36 13.65
CA LYS A 370 25.93 0.48 13.36
C LYS A 370 25.26 -0.89 13.19
N LYS A 371 25.92 -1.82 12.49
CA LYS A 371 25.43 -3.20 12.29
C LYS A 371 25.28 -3.94 13.63
N LYS A 372 26.25 -3.79 14.55
CA LYS A 372 26.16 -4.32 15.92
C LYS A 372 24.99 -3.78 16.74
N ALA A 373 24.59 -2.52 16.53
CA ALA A 373 23.45 -1.92 17.25
C ALA A 373 22.08 -2.36 16.68
N ARG A 374 21.98 -2.65 15.37
CA ARG A 374 20.79 -3.30 14.78
C ARG A 374 20.71 -4.81 15.10
N ASP A 375 21.85 -5.47 15.23
CA ASP A 375 21.96 -6.90 15.63
C ASP A 375 21.61 -7.17 17.11
N THR A 376 21.38 -6.15 17.94
CA THR A 376 20.95 -6.35 19.34
C THR A 376 19.46 -6.65 19.52
N VAL A 377 18.65 -6.51 18.46
CA VAL A 377 17.24 -6.93 18.53
C VAL A 377 17.19 -8.45 18.49
N ASP A 378 16.81 -9.06 19.62
CA ASP A 378 16.64 -10.51 19.73
C ASP A 378 15.33 -10.93 19.07
N TYR A 379 15.38 -11.13 17.75
CA TYR A 379 14.23 -11.52 16.94
C TYR A 379 13.57 -12.84 17.38
N SER A 380 14.26 -13.65 18.19
CA SER A 380 13.70 -14.89 18.74
C SER A 380 12.63 -14.68 19.82
N LYS A 381 12.50 -13.45 20.35
CA LYS A 381 11.53 -13.07 21.38
C LYS A 381 10.38 -12.20 20.88
N LEU A 382 10.34 -11.89 19.59
CA LEU A 382 9.31 -11.03 19.01
C LEU A 382 8.00 -11.81 18.83
N ASP A 383 6.87 -11.20 19.21
CA ASP A 383 5.54 -11.79 18.99
C ASP A 383 5.20 -11.79 17.49
N PRO A 384 5.09 -12.96 16.86
CA PRO A 384 4.77 -13.13 15.44
C PRO A 384 3.55 -12.35 14.95
N ASN A 385 2.57 -12.15 15.83
CA ASN A 385 1.31 -11.48 15.48
C ASN A 385 1.40 -9.96 15.59
N GLN A 386 2.55 -9.44 16.00
CA GLN A 386 2.79 -8.02 16.16
C GLN A 386 3.70 -7.44 15.07
N TYR A 387 4.48 -8.27 14.37
CA TYR A 387 5.50 -7.76 13.45
C TYR A 387 5.16 -8.05 11.99
N PHE A 388 5.37 -7.03 11.18
CA PHE A 388 5.46 -7.05 9.74
C PHE A 388 6.90 -7.37 9.33
N VAL A 389 7.09 -8.38 8.48
CA VAL A 389 8.41 -8.71 7.92
C VAL A 389 8.34 -8.65 6.41
N MET A 390 9.24 -7.89 5.80
CA MET A 390 9.37 -7.77 4.35
C MET A 390 10.78 -8.20 3.94
N ASP A 391 10.87 -9.30 3.18
CA ASP A 391 12.07 -9.70 2.44
C ASP A 391 12.01 -9.01 1.07
N PHE A 392 12.80 -7.97 0.84
CA PHE A 392 12.77 -7.21 -0.40
C PHE A 392 14.07 -7.33 -1.17
N SER A 393 13.94 -7.46 -2.49
CA SER A 393 15.05 -7.50 -3.43
C SER A 393 14.82 -6.46 -4.52
N LEU A 394 15.86 -5.68 -4.78
CA LEU A 394 15.90 -4.72 -5.86
C LEU A 394 16.94 -5.17 -6.87
N LYS A 395 16.66 -4.94 -8.14
CA LYS A 395 17.62 -5.09 -9.21
C LYS A 395 17.67 -3.78 -9.97
N LEU A 396 18.73 -3.02 -9.70
CA LEU A 396 18.98 -1.74 -10.34
C LEU A 396 19.67 -1.99 -11.68
N ASN A 397 19.02 -1.67 -12.79
CA ASN A 397 19.52 -1.91 -14.15
C ASN A 397 20.02 -0.59 -14.76
N ASN A 398 21.25 -0.62 -15.31
CA ASN A 398 21.85 0.50 -16.05
C ASN A 398 21.78 1.87 -15.32
N ILE A 399 22.04 1.89 -14.02
CA ILE A 399 21.94 3.12 -13.24
C ILE A 399 23.08 4.10 -13.52
N ARG A 400 22.80 5.40 -13.43
CA ARG A 400 23.82 6.43 -13.19
C ARG A 400 23.48 7.21 -11.95
N ALA A 401 24.51 7.45 -11.15
CA ALA A 401 24.38 8.15 -9.88
C ALA A 401 25.25 9.41 -9.85
N SER A 402 24.75 10.44 -9.18
CA SER A 402 25.46 11.66 -8.88
C SER A 402 25.65 11.82 -7.37
N VAL A 403 26.67 12.58 -6.99
CA VAL A 403 26.88 12.92 -5.58
C VAL A 403 25.87 14.01 -5.23
N PRO A 404 25.05 13.85 -4.17
CA PRO A 404 24.09 14.87 -3.78
C PRO A 404 24.80 16.19 -3.44
N LEU A 405 24.15 17.31 -3.73
CA LEU A 405 24.60 18.61 -3.28
C LEU A 405 24.43 18.66 -1.76
N PHE A 406 25.53 18.79 -1.01
CA PHE A 406 25.51 18.82 0.44
C PHE A 406 24.70 20.01 0.96
N THR A 407 23.51 19.75 1.50
CA THR A 407 22.83 20.69 2.41
C THR A 407 23.16 20.29 3.84
N SER A 408 23.19 21.25 4.76
CA SER A 408 23.51 21.06 6.18
C SER A 408 22.50 20.21 6.97
N GLU A 409 21.51 19.60 6.28
CA GLU A 409 20.36 18.92 6.86
C GLU A 409 20.40 17.40 6.72
N LEU A 410 21.41 16.83 6.05
CA LEU A 410 21.58 15.38 5.89
C LEU A 410 21.94 14.73 7.24
N THR A 411 20.92 14.49 8.04
CA THR A 411 20.98 13.53 9.14
C THR A 411 20.94 12.16 8.49
N TYR A 412 21.78 11.25 8.94
CA TYR A 412 21.95 9.90 8.39
C TYR A 412 22.74 9.86 7.08
N THR A 413 24.06 10.01 7.18
CA THR A 413 25.09 9.14 6.59
C THR A 413 26.46 9.76 6.86
N ASN A 414 27.46 8.91 7.15
CA ASN A 414 28.83 9.39 7.23
C ASN A 414 29.23 9.87 5.82
N ASN A 415 29.37 11.19 5.62
CA ASN A 415 29.75 11.81 4.33
C ASN A 415 30.91 11.09 3.62
N ALA A 416 31.75 10.37 4.36
CA ALA A 416 32.84 9.56 3.85
C ALA A 416 32.44 8.47 2.83
N LEU A 417 31.27 7.81 2.99
CA LEU A 417 30.89 6.66 2.14
C LEU A 417 30.08 7.04 0.90
N ILE A 418 29.54 8.25 0.82
CA ILE A 418 28.71 8.72 -0.30
C ILE A 418 29.49 8.62 -1.62
N ARG A 419 30.69 9.19 -1.67
CA ARG A 419 31.52 9.18 -2.90
C ARG A 419 31.92 7.76 -3.33
N PRO A 420 32.42 6.88 -2.43
CA PRO A 420 32.64 5.47 -2.76
C PRO A 420 31.40 4.74 -3.28
N ILE A 421 30.22 4.96 -2.69
CA ILE A 421 28.98 4.31 -3.13
C ILE A 421 28.59 4.77 -4.53
N VAL A 422 28.59 6.09 -4.78
CA VAL A 422 28.29 6.64 -6.11
C VAL A 422 29.30 6.13 -7.16
N ALA A 423 30.59 6.07 -6.81
CA ALA A 423 31.61 5.51 -7.68
C ALA A 423 31.38 4.01 -7.96
N TYR A 424 30.94 3.25 -6.94
CA TYR A 424 30.59 1.84 -7.10
C TYR A 424 29.37 1.65 -8.02
N MET A 425 28.31 2.43 -7.82
CA MET A 425 27.11 2.43 -8.67
C MET A 425 27.50 2.63 -10.14
N ASN A 426 28.25 3.70 -10.43
CA ASN A 426 28.69 4.04 -11.79
C ASN A 426 29.72 3.05 -12.38
N SER A 427 30.41 2.27 -11.55
CA SER A 427 31.35 1.24 -12.02
C SER A 427 30.66 0.00 -12.59
N ARG A 428 29.41 -0.26 -12.20
CA ARG A 428 28.63 -1.42 -12.61
C ARG A 428 27.77 -1.08 -13.83
N ARG A 429 28.04 -1.73 -14.97
CA ARG A 429 27.41 -1.41 -16.26
C ARG A 429 26.16 -2.23 -16.61
N THR A 430 25.84 -3.28 -15.85
CA THR A 430 24.74 -4.20 -16.18
C THR A 430 23.59 -4.05 -15.20
N TYR A 431 23.75 -4.60 -14.00
CA TYR A 431 22.79 -4.44 -12.92
C TYR A 431 23.46 -4.61 -11.56
N ILE A 432 22.83 -4.06 -10.52
CA ILE A 432 23.23 -4.23 -9.12
C ILE A 432 22.08 -4.93 -8.39
N PRO A 433 22.26 -6.18 -7.94
CA PRO A 433 21.28 -6.85 -7.10
C PRO A 433 21.45 -6.36 -5.66
N ILE A 434 20.35 -6.01 -5.02
CA ILE A 434 20.25 -5.64 -3.61
C ILE A 434 19.23 -6.58 -2.96
N LYS A 435 19.55 -7.05 -1.76
CA LYS A 435 18.67 -7.91 -0.96
C LYS A 435 18.75 -7.45 0.47
N CYS A 436 17.62 -7.01 1.01
CA CYS A 436 17.54 -6.62 2.39
C CYS A 436 16.23 -7.09 3.02
N MET A 437 16.12 -6.90 4.33
CA MET A 437 14.96 -7.31 5.09
C MET A 437 14.57 -6.17 6.01
N VAL A 438 13.28 -5.81 6.02
CA VAL A 438 12.72 -4.85 6.95
C VAL A 438 11.81 -5.58 7.92
N VAL A 439 11.95 -5.28 9.21
CA VAL A 439 11.09 -5.75 10.28
C VAL A 439 10.48 -4.54 10.96
N LYS A 440 9.15 -4.52 11.10
CA LYS A 440 8.40 -3.36 11.58
C LYS A 440 7.22 -3.78 12.44
N ASP A 441 6.81 -2.94 13.39
CA ASP A 441 5.63 -3.24 14.21
C ASP A 441 4.35 -2.98 13.41
N LYS A 442 3.32 -3.81 13.59
CA LYS A 442 1.99 -3.64 13.01
C LYS A 442 1.37 -2.30 13.39
N SER A 443 1.62 -1.82 14.61
CA SER A 443 1.16 -0.52 15.09
C SER A 443 1.73 0.66 14.29
N ASP A 444 2.88 0.50 13.62
CA ASP A 444 3.41 1.55 12.75
C ASP A 444 2.57 1.78 11.50
N PHE A 445 1.71 0.82 11.13
CA PHE A 445 0.79 0.93 9.99
C PHE A 445 -0.58 1.51 10.38
N GLU A 446 -0.82 1.72 11.68
CA GLU A 446 -2.07 2.27 12.17
C GLU A 446 -2.26 3.72 11.64
N GLY A 447 -3.41 3.98 11.02
CA GLY A 447 -3.72 5.28 10.41
C GLY A 447 -2.95 5.57 9.11
N CYS A 448 -2.14 4.64 8.60
CA CYS A 448 -1.29 4.90 7.44
C CYS A 448 -2.05 4.69 6.12
N TRP A 449 -2.00 5.68 5.24
CA TRP A 449 -2.58 5.60 3.90
C TRP A 449 -1.50 5.45 2.82
N THR A 450 -0.29 5.89 3.12
CA THR A 450 0.87 5.80 2.21
C THR A 450 2.04 5.04 2.84
N ILE A 451 3.01 4.68 2.00
CA ILE A 451 4.28 4.09 2.44
C ILE A 451 5.14 5.07 3.27
N TYR A 452 4.93 6.38 3.11
CA TYR A 452 5.67 7.42 3.80
C TYR A 452 5.16 7.61 5.24
N ASP A 453 3.84 7.59 5.47
CA ASP A 453 3.23 7.75 6.80
C ASP A 453 3.63 6.62 7.77
N SER A 454 3.87 5.43 7.21
CA SER A 454 4.36 4.28 7.96
C SER A 454 5.86 4.36 8.22
N THR A 455 6.61 5.26 7.57
CA THR A 455 8.08 5.33 7.51
C THR A 455 8.76 4.10 6.91
N LEU A 456 7.99 3.20 6.30
CA LEU A 456 8.53 2.01 5.64
C LEU A 456 9.50 2.38 4.52
N MET A 457 9.24 3.48 3.79
CA MET A 457 10.15 3.94 2.74
C MET A 457 11.54 4.35 3.27
N ASN A 458 11.59 4.97 4.46
CA ASN A 458 12.84 5.34 5.11
C ASN A 458 13.59 4.09 5.56
N ASP A 459 12.88 3.14 6.16
CA ASP A 459 13.44 1.84 6.58
C ASP A 459 14.03 1.08 5.37
N LEU A 460 13.34 1.10 4.22
CA LEU A 460 13.85 0.53 2.96
C LEU A 460 15.11 1.26 2.45
N SER A 461 15.12 2.60 2.45
CA SER A 461 16.25 3.42 2.02
C SER A 461 17.50 3.16 2.86
N ASP A 462 17.33 3.04 4.18
CA ASP A 462 18.38 2.70 5.14
C ASP A 462 19.01 1.34 4.87
N GLU A 463 18.18 0.32 4.66
CA GLU A 463 18.64 -1.03 4.36
C GLU A 463 19.37 -1.11 3.01
N VAL A 464 18.93 -0.32 2.02
CA VAL A 464 19.65 -0.18 0.74
C VAL A 464 21.00 0.51 0.94
N TYR A 465 21.08 1.54 1.78
CA TYR A 465 22.34 2.20 2.10
C TYR A 465 23.35 1.23 2.72
N ASP A 466 22.91 0.46 3.73
CA ASP A 466 23.76 -0.51 4.40
C ASP A 466 24.24 -1.60 3.44
N ALA A 467 23.38 -2.06 2.52
CA ALA A 467 23.79 -3.01 1.47
C ALA A 467 24.86 -2.42 0.54
N PHE A 468 24.72 -1.16 0.13
CA PHE A 468 25.75 -0.49 -0.69
C PHE A 468 27.06 -0.29 0.06
N ALA A 469 27.01 0.07 1.34
CA ALA A 469 28.19 0.20 2.19
C ALA A 469 28.95 -1.14 2.26
N ASP A 470 28.24 -2.25 2.46
CA ASP A 470 28.81 -3.60 2.45
C ASP A 470 29.45 -3.93 1.09
N TYR A 471 28.81 -3.58 -0.04
CA TYR A 471 29.37 -3.80 -1.38
C TYR A 471 30.65 -3.00 -1.65
N VAL A 472 30.71 -1.75 -1.19
CA VAL A 472 31.90 -0.91 -1.31
C VAL A 472 33.04 -1.49 -0.49
N ALA A 473 32.78 -1.85 0.77
CA ALA A 473 33.77 -2.43 1.66
C ALA A 473 34.34 -3.75 1.08
N ASP A 474 33.48 -4.61 0.53
CA ASP A 474 33.93 -5.85 -0.10
C ASP A 474 34.77 -5.59 -1.37
N ASN A 475 34.35 -4.64 -2.22
CA ASN A 475 35.11 -4.30 -3.42
C ASN A 475 36.50 -3.74 -3.12
N GLN A 476 36.63 -2.91 -2.07
CA GLN A 476 37.93 -2.41 -1.60
C GLN A 476 38.82 -3.55 -1.09
N ARG A 477 38.26 -4.48 -0.30
CA ARG A 477 38.96 -5.68 0.16
C ARG A 477 39.42 -6.56 -1.00
N GLN A 478 38.57 -6.78 -2.00
CA GLN A 478 38.90 -7.54 -3.20
C GLN A 478 40.04 -6.88 -3.99
N SER A 479 40.01 -5.56 -4.18
CA SER A 479 41.09 -4.84 -4.87
C SER A 479 42.41 -4.93 -4.10
N ALA A 480 42.39 -4.80 -2.78
CA ALA A 480 43.57 -4.96 -1.94
C ALA A 480 44.15 -6.39 -2.02
N ARG A 481 43.28 -7.42 -1.97
CA ARG A 481 43.67 -8.82 -2.16
C ARG A 481 44.27 -9.04 -3.56
N PHE A 482 43.66 -8.49 -4.60
CA PHE A 482 44.17 -8.62 -5.97
C PHE A 482 45.55 -7.99 -6.13
N LYS A 483 45.79 -6.80 -5.57
CA LYS A 483 47.11 -6.15 -5.57
C LYS A 483 48.16 -6.99 -4.84
N LYS A 484 47.81 -7.53 -3.66
CA LYS A 484 48.71 -8.43 -2.91
C LYS A 484 49.03 -9.67 -3.74
N VAL A 485 48.02 -10.37 -4.26
CA VAL A 485 48.21 -11.59 -5.07
C VAL A 485 49.00 -11.32 -6.35
N ALA A 486 48.73 -10.21 -7.04
CA ALA A 486 49.47 -9.81 -8.23
C ALA A 486 50.95 -9.49 -7.93
N PHE A 487 51.23 -8.88 -6.77
CA PHE A 487 52.59 -8.66 -6.32
C PHE A 487 53.32 -9.98 -6.03
N TRP A 488 52.68 -10.89 -5.28
CA TRP A 488 53.23 -12.21 -4.98
C TRP A 488 53.45 -13.06 -6.25
N SER A 489 52.54 -13.01 -7.22
CA SER A 489 52.70 -13.75 -8.48
C SER A 489 53.80 -13.17 -9.36
N LEU A 490 53.95 -11.85 -9.42
CA LEU A 490 55.07 -11.20 -10.11
C LEU A 490 56.41 -11.57 -9.46
N GLN A 491 56.48 -11.57 -8.13
CA GLN A 491 57.67 -11.98 -7.39
C GLN A 491 58.05 -13.43 -7.68
N LEU A 492 57.07 -14.35 -7.68
CA LEU A 492 57.30 -15.76 -8.00
C LEU A 492 57.76 -15.96 -9.45
N LEU A 493 57.17 -15.23 -10.41
CA LEU A 493 57.58 -15.27 -11.81
C LEU A 493 59.02 -14.76 -11.98
N LEU A 494 59.39 -13.68 -11.30
CA LEU A 494 60.76 -13.17 -11.30
C LEU A 494 61.74 -14.20 -10.74
N GLN A 495 61.39 -14.86 -9.62
CA GLN A 495 62.20 -15.93 -9.03
C GLN A 495 62.35 -17.13 -9.97
N LEU A 496 61.29 -17.54 -10.67
CA LEU A 496 61.35 -18.60 -11.68
C LEU A 496 62.26 -18.24 -12.86
N VAL A 497 62.17 -17.01 -13.37
CA VAL A 497 63.06 -16.52 -14.43
C VAL A 497 64.52 -16.52 -13.97
N LEU A 498 64.79 -16.06 -12.75
CA LEU A 498 66.14 -16.06 -12.18
C LEU A 498 66.70 -17.48 -11.96
N MET A 499 65.89 -18.42 -11.46
CA MET A 499 66.29 -19.83 -11.31
C MET A 499 66.49 -20.51 -12.68
N GLY A 500 65.66 -20.19 -13.67
CA GLY A 500 65.81 -20.67 -15.05
C GLY A 500 67.09 -20.17 -15.71
N LEU A 501 67.46 -18.90 -15.48
CA LEU A 501 68.73 -18.36 -15.95
C LEU A 501 69.94 -18.95 -15.20
N GLY A 502 69.81 -19.20 -13.89
CA GLY A 502 70.86 -19.81 -13.08
C GLY A 502 71.10 -21.31 -13.31
N THR A 503 70.24 -21.98 -14.08
CA THR A 503 70.41 -23.40 -14.47
C THR A 503 70.95 -23.57 -15.89
N ILE A 504 71.06 -22.47 -16.66
CA ILE A 504 71.57 -22.43 -18.05
C ILE A 504 73.01 -21.87 -18.11
N ALA A 505 73.52 -21.27 -17.03
CA ALA A 505 74.93 -20.93 -16.83
C ALA A 505 75.63 -22.03 -16.02
#